data_AF-A0A0C2J399-F1
#
_entry.id   AF-A0A0C2J399-F1
#
_cell.length_a   1.000
_cell.length_b   1.000
_cell.length_c   1.000
_cell.angle_alpha   90.00
_cell.angle_beta   90.00
_cell.angle_gamma   90.00
#
_symmetry.space_group_name_H-M   'P 1'
#
loop_
_entity.id
_entity.type
_entity.pdbx_description
1 polymer ?
#
loop_
_entity_poly.entity_id
_entity_poly.type
_entity_poly.pdbx_seq_one_letter_code
_entity_poly.pdbx_strand_id
1 'polypeptide(L)'
;MNRFAKLDSEFCYPRRVSLDEYSEYAHYCFSQGNWNVYADLSVRIFVFFRENIKECPIDYRGHFLPASIFEEHLLPIKINQYNQISYDINDSIIYFFENHMIYRFKDENGTSETDKTSLYQLSFDVASIEYDYSNSQMFLLDKKNRFFVISFNKSYIKLLSTDVISFKFHLSTM
;
A
#
# COMPACT_ATOMS: atom_id res chain seq x y z
N MET A 1 22.86 -9.23 14.14
CA MET A 1 22.52 -7.94 14.80
C MET A 1 21.20 -7.46 14.21
N ASN A 2 20.08 -7.79 14.84
CA ASN A 2 18.75 -7.42 14.34
C ASN A 2 18.41 -6.03 14.87
N ARG A 3 18.65 -4.99 14.07
CA ARG A 3 18.44 -3.58 14.44
C ARG A 3 17.06 -3.08 14.02
N PHE A 4 16.02 -3.84 14.36
CA PHE A 4 14.64 -3.38 14.17
C PHE A 4 14.21 -2.60 15.41
N ALA A 5 13.86 -1.32 15.23
CA ALA A 5 13.28 -0.51 16.28
C ALA A 5 11.82 -0.92 16.49
N LYS A 6 11.44 -1.17 17.75
CA LYS A 6 10.05 -1.42 18.15
C LYS A 6 9.22 -0.18 17.83
N LEU A 7 8.14 -0.33 17.05
CA LEU A 7 7.16 0.72 16.80
C LEU A 7 5.90 0.51 17.65
N ASP A 8 5.21 1.62 17.93
CA ASP A 8 3.96 1.66 18.67
C ASP A 8 2.90 0.73 18.05
N SER A 9 2.17 0.02 18.91
CA SER A 9 1.32 -1.13 18.56
C SER A 9 0.04 -0.79 17.77
N GLU A 10 -0.19 0.48 17.43
CA GLU A 10 -1.49 0.97 16.96
C GLU A 10 -1.50 1.44 15.50
N PHE A 11 -0.37 1.40 14.77
CA PHE A 11 -0.27 2.18 13.55
C PHE A 11 0.42 1.50 12.38
N CYS A 12 -0.38 1.23 11.35
CA CYS A 12 0.09 0.95 10.02
C CYS A 12 0.17 2.26 9.22
N TYR A 13 1.38 2.81 9.03
CA TYR A 13 1.58 3.95 8.14
C TYR A 13 2.83 3.77 7.27
N PRO A 14 2.75 3.95 5.94
CA PRO A 14 3.93 4.20 5.14
C PRO A 14 4.59 5.51 5.63
N ARG A 15 5.88 5.43 5.99
CA ARG A 15 6.68 6.62 6.31
C ARG A 15 7.06 7.33 5.01
N ARG A 16 7.10 8.67 5.02
CA ARG A 16 7.64 9.47 3.91
C ARG A 16 9.08 9.05 3.61
N VAL A 17 9.30 8.78 2.34
CA VAL A 17 10.46 8.10 1.75
C VAL A 17 11.70 9.00 1.76
N SER A 18 12.82 8.51 2.31
CA SER A 18 14.12 8.74 1.69
C SER A 18 14.56 7.40 1.11
N LEU A 19 14.33 7.21 -0.19
CA LEU A 19 14.86 6.06 -0.90
C LEU A 19 16.34 6.37 -1.12
N ASP A 20 17.14 6.04 -0.12
CA ASP A 20 18.58 6.00 -0.27
C ASP A 20 18.87 4.83 -1.23
N GLU A 21 19.34 5.16 -2.44
CA GLU A 21 19.67 4.19 -3.50
C GLU A 21 20.79 3.22 -3.08
N TYR A 22 21.48 3.51 -1.97
CA TYR A 22 22.50 2.67 -1.35
C TYR A 22 22.00 1.93 -0.10
N SER A 23 20.72 2.03 0.22
CA SER A 23 20.15 1.43 1.41
C SER A 23 19.95 -0.07 1.26
N GLU A 24 20.55 -0.85 2.16
CA GLU A 24 20.20 -2.26 2.38
C GLU A 24 18.85 -2.42 3.13
N TYR A 25 18.17 -1.32 3.49
CA TYR A 25 16.93 -1.34 4.26
C TYR A 25 15.71 -1.46 3.34
N ALA A 26 14.78 -2.29 3.78
CA ALA A 26 13.54 -2.54 3.08
C ALA A 26 12.36 -1.92 3.85
N HIS A 27 11.41 -1.33 3.13
CA HIS A 27 10.21 -0.71 3.72
C HIS A 27 9.38 -1.76 4.46
N TYR A 28 8.57 -1.42 5.47
CA TYR A 28 7.65 -2.41 6.03
C TYR A 28 6.29 -1.84 6.48
N CYS A 29 5.25 -2.68 6.45
CA CYS A 29 3.86 -2.35 6.78
C CYS A 29 3.23 -3.49 7.60
N PHE A 30 2.46 -3.20 8.67
CA PHE A 30 1.83 -4.22 9.53
C PHE A 30 0.31 -4.29 9.33
N SER A 31 -0.24 -5.39 8.82
CA SER A 31 -1.71 -5.53 8.78
C SER A 31 -2.28 -5.92 10.14
N GLN A 32 -3.23 -5.14 10.67
CA GLN A 32 -4.12 -5.58 11.75
C GLN A 32 -5.55 -5.48 11.22
N GLY A 33 -6.23 -6.62 11.08
CA GLY A 33 -7.64 -6.68 10.69
C GLY A 33 -8.57 -6.34 11.86
N ASN A 34 -9.74 -5.76 11.54
CA ASN A 34 -10.80 -5.48 12.51
C ASN A 34 -11.47 -6.78 13.02
N TRP A 35 -10.98 -7.26 14.17
CA TRP A 35 -11.68 -7.82 15.33
C TRP A 35 -13.00 -8.56 15.06
N ASN A 36 -12.90 -9.80 14.59
CA ASN A 36 -13.74 -10.89 15.09
C ASN A 36 -12.84 -11.82 15.90
N VAL A 37 -13.15 -11.94 17.20
CA VAL A 37 -12.31 -12.50 18.29
C VAL A 37 -11.87 -13.97 18.10
N TYR A 38 -12.21 -14.62 16.99
CA TYR A 38 -11.91 -16.02 16.71
C TYR A 38 -11.23 -16.30 15.36
N ALA A 39 -10.83 -15.29 14.58
CA ALA A 39 -10.11 -15.49 13.31
C ALA A 39 -8.82 -14.67 13.27
N ASP A 40 -7.69 -15.38 13.19
CA ASP A 40 -6.34 -14.90 12.84
C ASP A 40 -5.82 -13.62 13.50
N LEU A 41 -5.13 -13.81 14.64
CA LEU A 41 -4.18 -12.84 15.22
C LEU A 41 -2.86 -12.76 14.42
N SER A 42 -2.88 -13.00 13.10
CA SER A 42 -1.69 -12.91 12.27
C SER A 42 -1.51 -11.45 11.84
N VAL A 43 -0.65 -10.72 12.53
CA VAL A 43 -0.14 -9.45 12.01
C VAL A 43 0.80 -9.81 10.85
N ARG A 44 0.79 -9.08 9.74
CA ARG A 44 1.69 -9.37 8.59
C ARG A 44 2.59 -8.20 8.29
N ILE A 45 3.88 -8.46 8.10
CA ILE A 45 4.88 -7.48 7.63
C ILE A 45 4.96 -7.54 6.11
N PHE A 46 4.69 -6.44 5.40
CA PHE A 46 4.91 -6.32 3.96
C PHE A 46 6.11 -5.45 3.68
N VAL A 47 7.07 -5.99 2.94
CA VAL A 47 8.35 -5.36 2.69
C VAL A 47 8.54 -5.08 1.20
N PHE A 48 8.64 -3.80 0.83
CA PHE A 48 8.64 -3.40 -0.58
C PHE A 48 10.05 -3.19 -1.12
N PHE A 49 10.37 -3.92 -2.19
CA PHE A 49 11.58 -3.75 -3.00
C PHE A 49 11.22 -3.32 -4.43
N ARG A 50 12.24 -3.08 -5.25
CA ARG A 50 12.08 -2.65 -6.64
C ARG A 50 11.31 -3.66 -7.49
N GLU A 51 11.51 -4.95 -7.25
CA GLU A 51 11.01 -6.03 -8.13
C GLU A 51 10.14 -7.06 -7.40
N ASN A 52 10.05 -6.97 -6.07
CA ASN A 52 9.22 -7.87 -5.28
C ASN A 52 8.66 -7.18 -4.03
N ILE A 53 7.65 -7.81 -3.45
CA ILE A 53 7.14 -7.56 -2.10
C ILE A 53 7.44 -8.81 -1.28
N LYS A 54 7.93 -8.65 -0.06
CA LYS A 54 8.09 -9.77 0.87
C LYS A 54 7.09 -9.68 1.99
N GLU A 55 6.31 -10.72 2.19
CA GLU A 55 5.32 -10.82 3.25
C GLU A 55 5.82 -11.75 4.36
N CYS A 56 5.57 -11.43 5.62
CA CYS A 56 5.83 -12.35 6.72
C CYS A 56 4.80 -12.22 7.86
N PRO A 57 4.16 -13.31 8.28
CA PRO A 57 3.30 -13.31 9.46
C PRO A 57 4.14 -13.19 10.74
N ILE A 58 3.62 -12.40 11.67
CA ILE A 58 4.16 -12.17 13.02
C ILE A 58 3.03 -12.29 14.04
N ASP A 59 3.40 -12.46 15.30
CA ASP A 59 2.44 -12.50 16.39
C ASP A 59 1.80 -11.12 16.66
N TYR A 60 0.72 -11.11 17.44
CA TYR A 60 0.02 -9.89 17.85
C TYR A 60 0.90 -8.90 18.65
N ARG A 61 2.09 -9.29 19.10
CA ARG A 61 3.07 -8.44 19.79
C ARG A 61 4.14 -7.88 18.85
N GLY A 62 4.09 -8.24 17.57
CA GLY A 62 5.06 -7.85 16.56
C GLY A 62 6.33 -8.71 16.52
N HIS A 63 6.34 -9.89 17.14
CA HIS A 63 7.45 -10.83 17.05
C HIS A 63 7.28 -11.81 15.90
N PHE A 64 8.39 -12.13 15.23
CA PHE A 64 8.44 -13.22 14.27
C PHE A 64 8.01 -14.55 14.92
N LEU A 65 7.19 -15.31 14.21
CA LEU A 65 6.84 -16.66 14.61
C LEU A 65 8.08 -17.58 14.48
N PRO A 66 8.17 -18.66 15.28
CA PRO A 66 9.22 -19.65 15.09
C PRO A 66 9.22 -20.17 13.65
N ALA A 67 10.38 -20.15 12.99
CA ALA A 67 10.54 -20.51 11.59
C ALA A 67 9.72 -19.65 10.59
N SER A 68 9.46 -18.38 10.91
CA SER A 68 8.94 -17.40 9.94
C SER A 68 9.81 -17.35 8.68
N ILE A 69 9.19 -17.60 7.53
CA ILE A 69 9.78 -17.43 6.20
C ILE A 69 9.10 -16.21 5.57
N PHE A 70 9.86 -15.40 4.85
CA PHE A 70 9.28 -14.35 4.02
C PHE A 70 8.77 -14.97 2.72
N GLU A 71 7.48 -14.86 2.48
CA GLU A 71 6.88 -15.16 1.19
C GLU A 71 7.23 -14.01 0.23
N GLU A 72 7.71 -14.33 -0.96
CA GLU A 72 8.15 -13.33 -1.93
C GLU A 72 7.18 -13.29 -3.11
N HIS A 73 6.60 -12.12 -3.33
CA HIS A 73 5.66 -11.82 -4.41
C HIS A 73 6.36 -10.96 -5.45
N LEU A 74 6.47 -11.45 -6.68
CA LEU A 74 7.07 -10.67 -7.76
C LEU A 74 6.14 -9.54 -8.18
N LEU A 75 6.73 -8.37 -8.40
CA LEU A 75 6.01 -7.22 -8.92
C LEU A 75 5.92 -7.31 -10.45
N PRO A 76 4.78 -6.93 -11.05
CA PRO A 76 4.61 -6.91 -12.50
C PRO A 76 5.46 -5.81 -13.16
N ILE A 77 5.88 -4.82 -12.38
CA ILE A 77 6.64 -3.65 -12.82
C ILE A 77 7.76 -3.35 -11.84
N LYS A 78 8.85 -2.76 -12.34
CA LYS A 78 9.92 -2.26 -11.49
C LYS A 78 9.47 -0.97 -10.82
N ILE A 79 9.21 -1.02 -9.53
CA ILE A 79 8.82 0.13 -8.70
C ILE A 79 10.06 0.97 -8.37
N ASN A 80 9.94 2.29 -8.44
CA ASN A 80 10.92 3.25 -7.95
C ASN A 80 10.24 4.32 -7.07
N GLN A 81 11.05 5.19 -6.44
CA GLN A 81 10.58 6.24 -5.53
C GLN A 81 9.59 7.23 -6.10
N TYR A 82 9.53 7.35 -7.43
CA TYR A 82 8.68 8.28 -8.14
C TYR A 82 7.36 7.66 -8.59
N ASN A 83 7.18 6.35 -8.43
CA ASN A 83 5.91 5.69 -8.73
C ASN A 83 4.91 5.93 -7.59
N GLN A 84 3.73 6.42 -7.93
CA GLN A 84 2.63 6.57 -6.99
C GLN A 84 1.92 5.21 -6.89
N ILE A 85 2.11 4.52 -5.77
CA ILE A 85 1.60 3.18 -5.51
C ILE A 85 0.85 3.17 -4.19
N SER A 86 -0.21 2.38 -4.12
CA SER A 86 -0.88 2.02 -2.88
C SER A 86 -1.26 0.54 -2.91
N TYR A 87 -1.49 -0.05 -1.75
CA TYR A 87 -1.67 -1.49 -1.61
C TYR A 87 -2.95 -1.79 -0.83
N ASP A 88 -3.78 -2.66 -1.38
CA ASP A 88 -4.85 -3.34 -0.66
C ASP A 88 -4.29 -4.65 -0.12
N ILE A 89 -4.12 -4.68 1.19
CA ILE A 89 -3.55 -5.83 1.89
C ILE A 89 -4.51 -7.02 1.91
N ASN A 90 -5.82 -6.79 1.93
CA ASN A 90 -6.77 -7.87 2.10
C ASN A 90 -6.92 -8.71 0.84
N ASP A 91 -6.92 -8.03 -0.31
CA ASP A 91 -7.11 -8.65 -1.62
C ASP A 91 -5.79 -8.87 -2.37
N SER A 92 -4.65 -8.54 -1.74
CA SER A 92 -3.32 -8.55 -2.36
C SER A 92 -3.27 -7.77 -3.68
N ILE A 93 -3.90 -6.60 -3.70
CA ILE A 93 -4.00 -5.74 -4.88
C ILE A 93 -3.02 -4.57 -4.77
N ILE A 94 -2.24 -4.36 -5.82
CA ILE A 94 -1.41 -3.17 -5.98
C ILE A 94 -2.13 -2.21 -6.92
N TYR A 95 -2.33 -0.98 -6.45
CA TYR A 95 -2.74 0.12 -7.29
C TYR A 95 -1.54 0.98 -7.63
N PHE A 96 -1.43 1.40 -8.88
CA PHE A 96 -0.38 2.34 -9.27
C PHE A 96 -0.84 3.29 -10.35
N PHE A 97 -0.24 4.47 -10.36
CA PHE A 97 -0.46 5.48 -11.39
C PHE A 97 0.70 5.50 -12.38
N GLU A 98 0.38 5.43 -13.66
CA GLU A 98 1.35 5.50 -14.76
C GLU A 98 0.67 6.08 -16.00
N ASN A 99 1.33 7.01 -16.70
CA ASN A 99 0.85 7.59 -17.96
C ASN A 99 -0.60 8.09 -17.88
N HIS A 100 -0.95 8.80 -16.81
CA HIS A 100 -2.30 9.32 -16.57
C HIS A 100 -3.38 8.24 -16.33
N MET A 101 -2.99 6.99 -16.12
CA MET A 101 -3.89 5.88 -15.85
C MET A 101 -3.68 5.34 -14.44
N ILE A 102 -4.78 5.01 -13.76
CA ILE A 102 -4.75 4.17 -12.57
C ILE A 102 -4.89 2.72 -13.02
N TYR A 103 -3.91 1.91 -12.66
CA TYR A 103 -3.93 0.48 -12.87
C TYR A 103 -4.18 -0.25 -11.55
N ARG A 104 -4.84 -1.40 -11.69
CA ARG A 104 -4.93 -2.43 -10.68
C ARG A 104 -4.05 -3.59 -11.12
N PHE A 105 -3.31 -4.12 -10.17
CA PHE A 105 -2.61 -5.37 -10.30
C PHE A 105 -3.04 -6.31 -9.19
N LYS A 106 -3.47 -7.51 -9.55
CA LYS A 106 -3.86 -8.55 -8.59
C LYS A 106 -2.93 -9.74 -8.76
N ASP A 107 -2.32 -10.17 -7.67
CA ASP A 107 -1.53 -11.40 -7.66
C ASP A 107 -2.49 -12.61 -7.59
N GLU A 108 -2.58 -13.37 -8.69
CA GLU A 108 -3.30 -14.65 -8.70
C GLU A 108 -2.27 -15.78 -8.57
N ASN A 109 -2.19 -16.34 -7.36
CA ASN A 109 -1.44 -17.56 -7.04
C ASN A 109 0.10 -17.47 -7.19
N GLY A 110 0.71 -16.30 -7.04
CA GLY A 110 2.18 -16.16 -7.09
C GLY A 110 2.77 -16.49 -8.47
N THR A 111 1.92 -16.59 -9.49
CA THR A 111 2.33 -16.83 -10.87
C THR A 111 2.53 -15.50 -11.56
N SER A 112 3.59 -15.40 -12.38
CA SER A 112 3.96 -14.19 -13.11
C SER A 112 2.97 -13.78 -14.23
N GLU A 113 1.82 -14.45 -14.33
CA GLU A 113 0.75 -14.03 -15.24
C GLU A 113 -0.05 -12.91 -14.58
N THR A 114 0.27 -11.70 -15.03
CA THR A 114 -0.06 -10.47 -14.34
C THR A 114 -1.35 -9.89 -14.93
N ASP A 115 -2.47 -9.96 -14.20
CA ASP A 115 -3.70 -9.26 -14.61
C ASP A 115 -3.59 -7.76 -14.28
N LYS A 116 -2.91 -7.02 -15.17
CA LYS A 116 -2.87 -5.55 -15.15
C LYS A 116 -4.17 -5.03 -15.77
N THR A 117 -5.10 -4.61 -14.92
CA THR A 117 -6.36 -3.98 -15.35
C THR A 117 -6.25 -2.45 -15.28
N SER A 118 -6.61 -1.72 -16.33
CA SER A 118 -6.80 -0.26 -16.25
C SER A 118 -8.15 0.08 -15.62
N LEU A 119 -8.16 1.03 -14.69
CA LEU A 119 -9.37 1.40 -13.93
C LEU A 119 -9.89 2.77 -14.32
N TYR A 120 -9.00 3.77 -14.36
CA TYR A 120 -9.35 5.17 -14.61
C TYR A 120 -8.31 5.85 -15.49
N GLN A 121 -8.78 6.69 -16.40
CA GLN A 121 -7.96 7.65 -17.13
C GLN A 121 -8.18 9.04 -16.55
N LEU A 122 -7.12 9.67 -16.06
CA LEU A 122 -7.14 11.00 -15.48
C LEU A 122 -6.61 12.02 -16.49
N SER A 123 -7.09 13.26 -16.40
CA SER A 123 -6.57 14.37 -17.23
C SER A 123 -5.50 15.19 -16.48
N PHE A 124 -4.90 14.62 -15.44
CA PHE A 124 -3.96 15.29 -14.56
C PHE A 124 -2.94 14.31 -13.98
N ASP A 125 -1.78 14.85 -13.62
CA ASP A 125 -0.71 14.13 -12.96
C ASP A 125 -0.98 13.95 -11.47
N VAL A 126 -0.77 12.74 -10.98
CA VAL A 126 -0.90 12.40 -9.57
C VAL A 126 0.46 12.49 -8.87
N ALA A 127 0.48 13.14 -7.71
CA ALA A 127 1.66 13.27 -6.85
C ALA A 127 1.72 12.16 -5.80
N SER A 128 0.58 11.76 -5.23
CA SER A 128 0.49 10.62 -4.31
C SER A 128 -0.88 9.96 -4.35
N ILE A 129 -0.91 8.67 -4.02
CA ILE A 129 -2.12 7.86 -3.90
C ILE A 129 -2.14 7.11 -2.57
N GLU A 130 -3.31 6.97 -1.99
CA GLU A 130 -3.53 6.09 -0.83
C GLU A 130 -4.89 5.40 -0.97
N TYR A 131 -4.94 4.11 -0.68
CA TYR A 131 -6.13 3.29 -0.78
C TYR A 131 -6.68 2.95 0.61
N ASP A 132 -7.97 3.18 0.78
CA ASP A 132 -8.76 2.77 1.92
C ASP A 132 -9.56 1.52 1.55
N TYR A 133 -9.06 0.37 1.99
CA TYR A 133 -9.71 -0.92 1.77
C TYR A 133 -11.06 -1.03 2.48
N SER A 134 -11.27 -0.34 3.61
CA SER A 134 -12.49 -0.49 4.42
C SER A 134 -13.71 0.08 3.71
N ASN A 135 -13.50 1.15 2.94
CA ASN A 135 -14.56 1.81 2.16
C ASN A 135 -14.43 1.60 0.65
N SER A 136 -13.40 0.86 0.21
CA SER A 136 -13.01 0.71 -1.20
C SER A 136 -12.86 2.06 -1.90
N GLN A 137 -12.09 2.96 -1.29
CA GLN A 137 -11.84 4.32 -1.77
C GLN A 137 -10.36 4.57 -2.03
N MET A 138 -10.05 5.38 -3.03
CA MET A 138 -8.69 5.83 -3.30
C MET A 138 -8.60 7.34 -3.22
N PHE A 139 -7.73 7.83 -2.37
CA PHE A 139 -7.40 9.23 -2.24
C PHE A 139 -6.25 9.58 -3.17
N LEU A 140 -6.41 10.66 -3.92
CA LEU A 140 -5.42 11.15 -4.85
C LEU A 140 -5.05 12.58 -4.49
N LEU A 141 -3.76 12.87 -4.43
CA LEU A 141 -3.26 14.24 -4.46
C LEU A 141 -2.62 14.47 -5.81
N ASP A 142 -3.10 15.46 -6.56
CA ASP A 142 -2.51 15.82 -7.84
C ASP A 142 -1.34 16.80 -7.71
N LYS A 143 -0.57 16.99 -8.78
CA LYS A 143 0.56 17.94 -8.80
C LYS A 143 0.14 19.42 -8.72
N LYS A 144 -1.15 19.73 -8.75
CA LYS A 144 -1.72 21.07 -8.60
C LYS A 144 -2.36 21.28 -7.22
N ASN A 145 -1.99 20.44 -6.24
CA ASN A 145 -2.48 20.50 -4.86
C ASN A 145 -4.00 20.29 -4.72
N ARG A 146 -4.63 19.59 -5.67
CA ARG A 146 -6.04 19.21 -5.61
C ARG A 146 -6.17 17.81 -5.05
N PHE A 147 -7.00 17.68 -4.02
CA PHE A 147 -7.22 16.42 -3.31
C PHE A 147 -8.54 15.80 -3.73
N PHE A 148 -8.49 14.58 -4.25
CA PHE A 148 -9.64 13.84 -4.75
C PHE A 148 -9.86 12.54 -3.97
N VAL A 149 -11.09 12.03 -4.07
CA VAL A 149 -11.41 10.65 -3.72
C VAL A 149 -12.09 9.97 -4.90
N ILE A 150 -11.69 8.74 -5.17
CA ILE A 150 -12.35 7.80 -6.07
C ILE A 150 -13.03 6.73 -5.21
N SER A 151 -14.28 6.42 -5.47
CA SER A 151 -14.93 5.22 -4.91
C SER A 151 -15.04 4.16 -5.98
N PHE A 152 -14.41 3.00 -5.76
CA PHE A 152 -14.49 1.89 -6.70
C PHE A 152 -15.87 1.24 -6.72
N ASN A 153 -16.55 1.18 -5.56
CA ASN A 153 -17.88 0.57 -5.44
C ASN A 153 -18.97 1.35 -6.20
N LYS A 154 -18.80 2.68 -6.28
CA LYS A 154 -19.79 3.58 -6.89
C LYS A 154 -19.33 4.19 -8.21
N SER A 155 -18.12 3.85 -8.65
CA SER A 155 -17.48 4.38 -9.86
C SER A 155 -17.54 5.91 -9.98
N TYR A 156 -17.32 6.63 -8.87
CA TYR A 156 -17.32 8.10 -8.86
C TYR A 156 -15.97 8.67 -8.42
N ILE A 157 -15.65 9.86 -8.94
CA ILE A 157 -14.55 10.69 -8.48
C ILE A 157 -15.10 12.03 -7.95
N LYS A 158 -14.56 12.52 -6.84
CA LYS A 158 -14.95 13.79 -6.23
C LYS A 158 -13.73 14.59 -5.80
N LEU A 159 -13.71 15.88 -6.11
CA LEU A 159 -12.78 16.83 -5.52
C LEU A 159 -13.20 17.10 -4.06
N LEU A 160 -12.29 16.87 -3.12
CA LEU A 160 -12.49 17.09 -1.69
C LEU A 160 -12.00 18.46 -1.24
N SER A 161 -10.81 18.85 -1.68
CA SER A 161 -10.19 20.14 -1.31
C SER A 161 -9.21 20.62 -2.38
N THR A 162 -8.97 21.92 -2.42
CA THR A 162 -7.84 22.53 -3.12
C THR A 162 -6.74 22.88 -2.11
N ASP A 163 -5.56 23.23 -2.63
CA ASP A 163 -4.41 23.74 -1.86
C ASP A 163 -3.86 22.78 -0.79
N VAL A 164 -4.01 21.48 -1.01
CA VAL A 164 -3.45 20.43 -0.14
C VAL A 164 -2.02 20.13 -0.58
N ILE A 165 -1.04 20.35 0.29
CA ILE A 165 0.39 20.06 0.00
C ILE A 165 0.80 18.63 0.39
N SER A 166 0.02 18.01 1.27
CA SER A 166 0.25 16.67 1.78
C SER A 166 -0.99 16.17 2.48
N PHE A 167 -1.25 14.89 2.37
CA PHE A 167 -2.24 14.23 3.20
C PHE A 167 -1.63 12.94 3.77
N LYS A 168 -2.24 12.46 4.85
CA LYS A 168 -1.94 11.17 5.42
C LYS A 168 -3.26 10.50 5.78
N PHE A 169 -3.46 9.29 5.28
CA PHE A 169 -4.65 8.51 5.61
C PHE A 169 -4.47 7.84 6.97
N HIS A 170 -5.50 7.93 7.82
CA HIS A 170 -5.51 7.35 9.16
C HIS A 170 -6.76 6.46 9.32
N LEU A 171 -6.56 5.13 9.28
CA LEU A 171 -7.63 4.13 9.44
C LEU A 171 -8.46 4.32 10.72
N SER A 172 -7.89 4.91 11.77
CA SER A 172 -8.54 5.09 13.09
C SER A 172 -9.40 6.35 13.22
N THR A 173 -9.57 7.14 12.15
CA THR A 173 -10.25 8.46 12.23
C THR A 173 -11.60 8.54 11.51
N MET A 174 -12.17 7.41 11.09
CA MET A 174 -13.55 7.31 10.59
C MET A 174 -14.37 6.37 11.47
#